data_AF-B5XPX1-F1
#
_entry.id   AF-B5XPX1-F1
#
_cell.length_a   1.000
_cell.length_b   1.000
_cell.length_c   1.000
_cell.angle_alpha   90.00
_cell.angle_beta   90.00
_cell.angle_gamma   90.00
#
_symmetry.space_group_name_H-M   'P 1'
#
loop_
_entity.id
_entity.type
_entity.pdbx_description
1 polymer ?
#
loop_
_entity_poly.entity_id
_entity_poly.type
_entity_poly.pdbx_seq_one_letter_code
_entity_poly.pdbx_strand_id
1 'polypeptide(L)'
;MRYDIKEKYLKIHLIKTTYKTLLGRPADSDGLKNYLNAIANKSLAESAEFLNSSLMHSDEFIAFTKSRMSSDKFSYTPQALTESAPDDSMHVKHIVSLGSHCLTSWTLKKFNLKKISLPFDWLFSCPAMIIDCLRDDFTSFLDKNEYSSLRRQSREPGAHHNKYKEKYRLNDIFTHRDPNTPADYEYYVRAVKRFRNILKSKEGKLFVICCREEIDIAKQLPELVTELSHHTTNFYLLAFALQKPAYLQLERISSGENYSLYSLTPESEERFTGKFSSLTDEMVIISKVLSFNLEL
;
A
#
# COMPACT_ATOMS: atom_id res chain seq x y z
N MET A 1 -14.91 -39.90 2.03
CA MET A 1 -13.48 -40.12 2.37
C MET A 1 -12.46 -39.54 1.37
N ARG A 2 -12.84 -39.02 0.18
CA ARG A 2 -11.90 -38.33 -0.75
C ARG A 2 -11.71 -36.83 -0.51
N TYR A 3 -12.66 -36.18 0.18
CA TYR A 3 -12.65 -34.72 0.41
C TYR A 3 -11.58 -34.27 1.42
N ASP A 4 -11.37 -35.07 2.48
CA ASP A 4 -10.46 -34.77 3.60
C ASP A 4 -8.97 -34.79 3.21
N ILE A 5 -8.58 -35.69 2.28
CA ILE A 5 -7.18 -35.79 1.81
C ILE A 5 -6.77 -34.54 1.00
N LYS A 6 -7.66 -34.04 0.14
CA LYS A 6 -7.39 -32.87 -0.71
C LYS A 6 -7.28 -31.60 0.12
N GLU A 7 -8.16 -31.43 1.10
CA GLU A 7 -8.14 -30.28 1.99
C GLU A 7 -6.91 -30.29 2.91
N LYS A 8 -6.56 -31.44 3.47
CA LYS A 8 -5.32 -31.62 4.23
C LYS A 8 -4.07 -31.29 3.40
N TYR A 9 -4.04 -31.71 2.14
CA TYR A 9 -2.93 -31.37 1.24
C TYR A 9 -2.84 -29.86 0.97
N LEU A 10 -3.96 -29.19 0.73
CA LEU A 10 -4.01 -27.74 0.55
C LEU A 10 -3.54 -26.99 1.79
N LYS A 11 -3.93 -27.44 2.99
CA LYS A 11 -3.47 -26.88 4.26
C LYS A 11 -1.97 -27.07 4.47
N ILE A 12 -1.43 -28.25 4.15
CA ILE A 12 0.02 -28.50 4.16
C ILE A 12 0.75 -27.56 3.19
N HIS A 13 0.22 -27.40 1.98
CA HIS A 13 0.80 -26.52 0.97
C HIS A 13 0.77 -25.07 1.43
N LEU A 14 -0.36 -24.61 1.98
CA LEU A 14 -0.53 -23.29 2.56
C LEU A 14 0.51 -23.01 3.66
N ILE A 15 0.67 -23.91 4.64
CA ILE A 15 1.68 -23.74 5.70
C ILE A 15 3.08 -23.60 5.09
N LYS A 16 3.46 -24.51 4.18
CA LYS A 16 4.78 -24.49 3.54
C LYS A 16 5.03 -23.18 2.78
N THR A 17 4.03 -22.72 2.03
CA THR A 17 4.12 -21.48 1.26
C THR A 17 4.20 -20.28 2.19
N THR A 18 3.38 -20.20 3.24
CA THR A 18 3.42 -19.08 4.18
C THR A 18 4.75 -19.00 4.93
N TYR A 19 5.33 -20.13 5.37
CA TYR A 19 6.67 -20.16 5.97
C TYR A 19 7.74 -19.63 5.00
N LYS A 20 7.74 -20.14 3.77
CA LYS A 20 8.71 -19.74 2.76
C LYS A 20 8.58 -18.25 2.44
N THR A 21 7.35 -17.74 2.38
CA THR A 21 7.08 -16.34 2.02
C THR A 21 7.41 -15.38 3.15
N LEU A 22 7.02 -15.68 4.39
CA LEU A 22 7.19 -14.76 5.53
C LEU A 22 8.55 -14.89 6.20
N LEU A 23 9.06 -16.11 6.35
CA LEU A 23 10.29 -16.40 7.10
C LEU A 23 11.47 -16.78 6.20
N GLY A 24 11.25 -16.88 4.89
CA GLY A 24 12.30 -17.22 3.94
C GLY A 24 12.82 -18.65 3.99
N ARG A 25 12.24 -19.54 4.81
CA ARG A 25 12.69 -20.92 4.94
C ARG A 25 11.52 -21.90 4.86
N PRO A 26 11.76 -23.18 4.54
CA PRO A 26 10.72 -24.19 4.68
C PRO A 26 10.28 -24.33 6.15
N ALA A 27 8.99 -24.68 6.34
CA ALA A 27 8.50 -25.12 7.63
C ALA A 27 9.28 -26.36 8.09
N ASP A 28 9.81 -26.32 9.31
CA ASP A 28 10.37 -27.50 9.96
C ASP A 28 9.26 -28.49 10.37
N SER A 29 9.65 -29.68 10.83
CA SER A 29 8.70 -30.74 11.17
C SER A 29 7.73 -30.33 12.27
N ASP A 30 8.20 -29.57 13.26
CA ASP A 30 7.40 -29.15 14.41
C ASP A 30 6.48 -28.01 14.03
N GLY A 31 6.97 -27.01 13.30
CA GLY A 31 6.20 -25.92 12.72
C GLY A 31 5.09 -26.44 11.82
N LEU A 32 5.40 -27.36 10.91
CA LEU A 32 4.38 -27.97 10.04
C LEU A 32 3.33 -28.72 10.85
N LYS A 33 3.74 -29.52 11.84
CA LYS A 33 2.83 -30.31 12.68
C LYS A 33 1.95 -29.41 13.56
N ASN A 34 2.54 -28.42 14.21
CA ASN A 34 1.86 -27.48 15.11
C ASN A 34 0.82 -26.67 14.35
N TYR A 35 1.19 -26.12 13.20
CA TYR A 35 0.25 -25.35 12.40
C TYR A 35 -0.82 -26.22 11.75
N LEU A 36 -0.48 -27.43 11.29
CA LEU A 36 -1.48 -28.35 10.74
C LEU A 36 -2.53 -28.72 11.79
N ASN A 37 -2.12 -28.92 13.05
CA ASN A 37 -3.03 -29.14 14.16
C ASN A 37 -3.87 -27.88 14.47
N ALA A 38 -3.24 -26.71 14.52
CA ALA A 38 -3.91 -25.44 14.84
C ALA A 38 -4.97 -25.04 13.80
N ILE A 39 -4.79 -25.45 12.54
CA ILE A 39 -5.72 -25.13 11.43
C ILE A 39 -6.60 -26.31 11.03
N ALA A 40 -6.51 -27.46 11.72
CA ALA A 40 -7.20 -28.69 11.33
C ALA A 40 -8.71 -28.47 11.11
N ASN A 41 -9.35 -27.79 12.06
CA ASN A 41 -10.79 -27.52 12.06
C ASN A 41 -11.17 -26.15 11.47
N LYS A 42 -10.21 -25.43 10.87
CA LYS A 42 -10.44 -24.12 10.24
C LYS A 42 -10.72 -24.29 8.75
N SER A 43 -11.53 -23.42 8.14
CA SER A 43 -11.59 -23.31 6.68
C SER A 43 -10.23 -22.90 6.10
N LEU A 44 -10.01 -23.07 4.80
CA LEU A 44 -8.74 -22.68 4.17
C LEU A 44 -8.43 -21.17 4.32
N ALA A 45 -9.46 -20.33 4.27
CA ALA A 45 -9.34 -18.89 4.49
C ALA A 45 -8.94 -18.55 5.94
N GLU A 46 -9.64 -19.11 6.92
CA GLU A 46 -9.31 -18.93 8.35
C GLU A 46 -7.93 -19.52 8.69
N SER A 47 -7.54 -20.59 8.00
CA SER A 47 -6.21 -21.20 8.12
C SER A 47 -5.12 -20.23 7.64
N ALA A 48 -5.35 -19.57 6.49
CA ALA A 48 -4.41 -18.61 5.92
C ALA A 48 -4.29 -17.37 6.81
N GLU A 49 -5.40 -16.83 7.30
CA GLU A 49 -5.40 -15.69 8.21
C GLU A 49 -4.66 -16.00 9.52
N PHE A 50 -4.94 -17.16 10.12
CA PHE A 50 -4.26 -17.62 11.33
C PHE A 50 -2.75 -17.78 11.10
N LEU A 51 -2.35 -18.43 10.01
CA LEU A 51 -0.94 -18.65 9.68
C LEU A 51 -0.19 -17.33 9.49
N ASN A 52 -0.75 -16.43 8.69
CA ASN A 52 -0.12 -15.15 8.40
C ASN A 52 -0.01 -14.32 9.68
N SER A 53 -1.07 -14.21 10.48
CA SER A 53 -1.03 -13.48 11.74
C SER A 53 0.00 -14.08 12.71
N SER A 54 -0.04 -15.40 12.92
CA SER A 54 0.86 -16.07 13.87
C SER A 54 2.33 -15.95 13.47
N LEU A 55 2.65 -16.13 12.18
CA LEU A 55 4.01 -16.00 11.70
C LEU A 55 4.49 -14.55 11.68
N MET A 56 3.66 -13.58 11.29
CA MET A 56 4.04 -12.16 11.30
C MET A 56 4.31 -11.59 12.70
N HIS A 57 3.70 -12.16 13.74
CA HIS A 57 3.96 -11.77 15.14
C HIS A 57 5.03 -12.62 15.81
N SER A 58 5.63 -13.58 15.09
CA SER A 58 6.70 -14.41 15.64
C SER A 58 7.98 -13.61 15.84
N ASP A 59 8.71 -13.93 16.91
CA ASP A 59 10.06 -13.39 17.13
C ASP A 59 10.97 -13.70 15.94
N GLU A 60 10.75 -14.82 15.27
CA GLU A 60 11.46 -15.20 14.06
C GLU A 60 11.21 -14.22 12.91
N PHE A 61 9.96 -13.86 12.61
CA PHE A 61 9.66 -12.86 11.59
C PHE A 61 10.23 -11.48 11.95
N ILE A 62 10.13 -11.09 13.22
CA ILE A 62 10.68 -9.82 13.73
C ILE A 62 12.22 -9.82 13.64
N ALA A 63 12.88 -10.94 13.96
CA ALA A 63 14.33 -11.09 13.87
C ALA A 63 14.79 -11.19 12.42
N PHE A 64 14.06 -11.91 11.58
CA PHE A 64 14.31 -12.07 10.14
C PHE A 64 14.19 -10.74 9.39
N THR A 65 13.18 -9.93 9.72
CA THR A 65 13.05 -8.56 9.18
C THR A 65 14.18 -7.65 9.67
N LYS A 66 14.58 -7.75 10.94
CA LYS A 66 15.74 -7.02 11.48
C LYS A 66 17.09 -7.47 10.91
N SER A 67 17.27 -8.76 10.59
CA SER A 67 18.54 -9.29 10.04
C SER A 67 18.67 -9.12 8.53
N ARG A 68 17.55 -9.04 7.79
CA ARG A 68 17.56 -8.62 6.37
C ARG A 68 17.90 -7.15 6.18
N MET A 69 17.69 -6.32 7.20
CA MET A 69 18.21 -4.94 7.23
C MET A 69 19.74 -4.89 7.41
N SER A 70 20.41 -6.02 7.69
CA SER A 70 21.86 -6.07 7.94
C SER A 70 22.65 -7.09 7.11
N SER A 71 22.01 -7.85 6.21
CA SER A 71 22.74 -8.85 5.41
C SER A 71 22.04 -9.23 4.10
N ASP A 72 22.79 -9.08 3.01
CA ASP A 72 22.43 -9.42 1.64
C ASP A 72 22.07 -10.90 1.44
N LYS A 73 21.13 -11.10 0.51
CA LYS A 73 20.73 -12.33 -0.22
C LYS A 73 19.49 -13.07 0.31
N PHE A 74 18.39 -12.84 -0.39
CA PHE A 74 17.32 -13.83 -0.54
C PHE A 74 16.96 -14.03 -2.02
N SER A 75 17.01 -15.28 -2.50
CA SER A 75 16.70 -15.62 -3.90
C SER A 75 15.37 -16.36 -4.04
N TYR A 76 14.51 -15.89 -4.95
CA TYR A 76 13.36 -16.59 -5.53
C TYR A 76 13.45 -16.46 -7.06
N THR A 77 13.10 -17.51 -7.82
CA THR A 77 13.26 -17.56 -9.28
C THR A 77 11.95 -18.00 -9.98
N PRO A 78 11.72 -17.69 -11.27
CA PRO A 78 11.35 -16.35 -11.75
C PRO A 78 10.44 -16.39 -13.01
N GLN A 79 9.25 -15.79 -12.99
CA GLN A 79 8.67 -15.39 -14.29
C GLN A 79 7.69 -14.21 -14.30
N ALA A 80 7.48 -13.53 -13.17
CA ALA A 80 6.65 -12.31 -13.13
C ALA A 80 7.24 -11.16 -12.28
N LEU A 81 8.50 -11.24 -11.83
CA LEU A 81 9.10 -10.24 -10.92
C LEU A 81 10.53 -9.80 -11.30
N THR A 82 11.05 -10.21 -12.45
CA THR A 82 12.44 -9.98 -12.89
C THR A 82 12.67 -8.64 -13.57
N GLU A 83 12.28 -7.57 -12.91
CA GLU A 83 12.98 -6.33 -13.13
C GLU A 83 13.40 -5.79 -11.77
N SER A 84 14.69 -5.50 -11.66
CA SER A 84 15.33 -4.90 -10.50
C SER A 84 14.53 -3.68 -10.02
N ALA A 85 14.50 -3.49 -8.71
CA ALA A 85 14.25 -2.15 -8.16
C ALA A 85 15.39 -1.24 -8.66
N PRO A 86 15.12 0.03 -8.99
CA PRO A 86 16.19 0.95 -9.32
C PRO A 86 17.02 1.20 -8.08
N ASP A 87 18.28 0.80 -8.21
CA ASP A 87 19.39 1.14 -7.35
C ASP A 87 19.30 0.64 -5.90
N ASP A 88 20.08 -0.42 -5.59
CA ASP A 88 20.34 -0.89 -4.22
C ASP A 88 20.95 0.21 -3.31
N SER A 89 21.31 1.38 -3.87
CA SER A 89 21.80 2.53 -3.12
C SER A 89 20.72 3.34 -2.38
N MET A 90 19.42 3.24 -2.73
CA MET A 90 18.41 4.10 -2.12
C MET A 90 17.95 3.58 -0.75
N HIS A 91 18.51 4.15 0.32
CA HIS A 91 18.06 3.94 1.70
C HIS A 91 16.77 4.72 1.98
N VAL A 92 15.65 4.01 2.05
CA VAL A 92 14.31 4.57 2.28
C VAL A 92 14.07 4.82 3.76
N LYS A 93 13.94 6.09 4.14
CA LYS A 93 13.54 6.49 5.49
C LYS A 93 12.09 6.93 5.61
N HIS A 94 11.45 7.22 4.48
CA HIS A 94 10.08 7.70 4.45
C HIS A 94 9.27 6.88 3.44
N ILE A 95 8.23 6.20 3.90
CA ILE A 95 7.23 5.60 3.02
C ILE A 95 5.99 6.47 3.04
N VAL A 96 5.58 6.94 1.87
CA VAL A 96 4.52 7.94 1.71
C VAL A 96 3.44 7.41 0.79
N SER A 97 2.22 7.29 1.32
CA SER A 97 1.04 7.05 0.49
C SER A 97 0.64 8.34 -0.21
N LEU A 98 0.47 8.29 -1.53
CA LEU A 98 -0.06 9.40 -2.31
C LEU A 98 -1.58 9.30 -2.57
N GLY A 99 -2.26 8.26 -2.08
CA GLY A 99 -3.68 8.00 -2.40
C GLY A 99 -3.86 7.62 -3.88
N SER A 100 -4.93 6.94 -4.30
CA SER A 100 -6.14 7.61 -4.79
C SER A 100 -7.37 7.29 -3.95
N HIS A 101 -7.21 6.35 -3.03
CA HIS A 101 -8.18 5.88 -2.06
C HIS A 101 -7.46 5.22 -0.89
N CYS A 102 -8.21 4.76 0.10
CA CYS A 102 -7.68 4.31 1.40
C CYS A 102 -6.78 3.07 1.35
N LEU A 103 -6.77 2.30 0.24
CA LEU A 103 -6.04 1.03 0.12
C LEU A 103 -4.57 1.15 0.46
N THR A 104 -3.82 2.02 -0.21
CA THR A 104 -2.37 2.11 0.00
C THR A 104 -2.03 2.44 1.46
N SER A 105 -2.74 3.40 2.05
CA SER A 105 -2.55 3.78 3.45
C SER A 105 -2.93 2.66 4.42
N TRP A 106 -4.01 1.93 4.14
CA TRP A 106 -4.44 0.77 4.91
C TRP A 106 -3.41 -0.35 4.85
N THR A 107 -2.97 -0.73 3.66
CA THR A 107 -1.95 -1.76 3.45
C THR A 107 -0.67 -1.40 4.19
N LEU A 108 -0.13 -0.19 4.03
CA LEU A 108 1.08 0.22 4.75
C LEU A 108 0.91 0.22 6.28
N LYS A 109 -0.28 0.61 6.78
CA LYS A 109 -0.60 0.55 8.21
C LYS A 109 -0.67 -0.88 8.73
N LYS A 110 -1.33 -1.77 7.99
CA LYS A 110 -1.50 -3.19 8.34
C LYS A 110 -0.16 -3.91 8.50
N PHE A 111 0.84 -3.53 7.71
CA PHE A 111 2.19 -4.09 7.76
C PHE A 111 3.18 -3.25 8.59
N ASN A 112 2.70 -2.31 9.42
CA ASN A 112 3.51 -1.47 10.32
C ASN A 112 4.58 -0.60 9.63
N LEU A 113 4.40 -0.33 8.33
CA LEU A 113 5.26 0.52 7.51
C LEU A 113 4.84 1.99 7.54
N LYS A 114 3.60 2.25 7.96
CA LYS A 114 3.08 3.60 8.13
C LYS A 114 3.40 4.16 9.52
N LYS A 115 4.41 5.02 9.63
CA LYS A 115 4.83 5.62 10.92
C LYS A 115 4.07 6.88 11.31
N ILE A 116 3.68 7.69 10.33
CA ILE A 116 3.00 8.97 10.55
C ILE A 116 1.84 9.14 9.57
N SER A 117 0.87 9.97 9.95
CA SER A 117 -0.19 10.41 9.05
C SER A 117 0.27 11.56 8.13
N LEU A 118 -0.19 11.55 6.89
CA LEU A 118 0.18 12.40 5.76
C LEU A 118 -1.10 12.82 5.03
N PRO A 119 -1.06 13.89 4.22
CA PRO A 119 -2.28 14.58 3.79
C PRO A 119 -3.15 13.74 2.84
N PHE A 120 -2.56 12.82 2.08
CA PHE A 120 -3.28 11.94 1.16
C PHE A 120 -3.68 10.61 1.78
N ASP A 121 -3.39 10.39 3.06
CA ASP A 121 -3.92 9.21 3.72
C ASP A 121 -5.42 9.32 3.86
N TRP A 122 -6.12 8.24 3.52
CA TRP A 122 -7.56 8.16 3.72
C TRP A 122 -8.33 9.22 2.95
N LEU A 123 -7.82 9.66 1.79
CA LEU A 123 -8.54 10.53 0.87
C LEU A 123 -8.94 9.79 -0.41
N PHE A 124 -10.05 10.22 -1.00
CA PHE A 124 -10.31 9.99 -2.41
C PHE A 124 -9.65 11.10 -3.23
N SER A 125 -8.53 10.77 -3.88
CA SER A 125 -7.73 11.69 -4.68
C SER A 125 -7.47 11.10 -6.07
N CYS A 126 -6.79 11.86 -6.92
CA CYS A 126 -6.23 11.36 -8.17
C CYS A 126 -4.86 12.01 -8.42
N PRO A 127 -4.03 11.47 -9.35
CA PRO A 127 -2.73 12.04 -9.67
C PRO A 127 -2.80 13.54 -10.01
N ALA A 128 -3.78 13.97 -10.81
CA ALA A 128 -3.97 15.38 -11.15
C ALA A 128 -4.23 16.28 -9.92
N MET A 129 -5.01 15.82 -8.94
CA MET A 129 -5.21 16.56 -7.68
C MET A 129 -3.91 16.65 -6.87
N ILE A 130 -3.11 15.57 -6.83
CA ILE A 130 -1.83 15.56 -6.11
C ILE A 130 -0.86 16.55 -6.75
N ILE A 131 -0.81 16.59 -8.10
CA ILE A 131 -0.03 17.56 -8.87
C ILE A 131 -0.48 18.99 -8.54
N ASP A 132 -1.79 19.27 -8.53
CA ASP A 132 -2.32 20.59 -8.15
C ASP A 132 -1.87 20.99 -6.73
N CYS A 133 -1.96 20.07 -5.76
CA CYS A 133 -1.51 20.31 -4.37
C CYS A 133 0.00 20.55 -4.27
N LEU A 134 0.82 19.91 -5.11
CA LEU A 134 2.26 20.17 -5.14
C LEU A 134 2.54 21.56 -5.74
N ARG A 135 1.90 21.89 -6.87
CA ARG A 135 2.11 23.15 -7.60
C ARG A 135 1.78 24.39 -6.80
N ASP A 136 0.69 24.37 -6.04
CA ASP A 136 0.25 25.50 -5.23
C ASP A 136 0.67 25.42 -3.77
N ASP A 137 1.60 24.50 -3.45
CA ASP A 137 2.03 24.17 -2.09
C ASP A 137 0.83 24.03 -1.15
N PHE A 138 -0.14 23.20 -1.49
CA PHE A 138 -1.35 22.88 -0.72
C PHE A 138 -2.25 24.09 -0.39
N THR A 139 -2.06 25.24 -1.03
CA THR A 139 -2.81 26.45 -0.73
C THR A 139 -4.31 26.23 -0.98
N SER A 140 -4.69 25.72 -2.14
CA SER A 140 -6.11 25.42 -2.42
C SER A 140 -6.61 24.25 -1.58
N PHE A 141 -5.76 23.25 -1.31
CA PHE A 141 -6.15 22.09 -0.49
C PHE A 141 -6.53 22.50 0.94
N LEU A 142 -5.86 23.51 1.50
CA LEU A 142 -6.09 24.02 2.86
C LEU A 142 -7.04 25.24 2.92
N ASP A 143 -7.65 25.64 1.80
CA ASP A 143 -8.63 26.72 1.77
C ASP A 143 -9.96 26.27 2.37
N LYS A 144 -10.36 26.95 3.45
CA LYS A 144 -11.61 26.65 4.17
C LYS A 144 -12.86 26.94 3.35
N ASN A 145 -12.78 27.79 2.34
CA ASN A 145 -13.92 28.11 1.46
C ASN A 145 -14.20 26.99 0.45
N GLU A 146 -13.24 26.07 0.29
CA GLU A 146 -13.36 24.96 -0.64
C GLU A 146 -14.00 23.71 -0.01
N TYR A 147 -14.43 23.74 1.25
CA TYR A 147 -15.00 22.57 1.91
C TYR A 147 -16.53 22.61 1.94
N SER A 148 -17.14 21.45 1.71
CA SER A 148 -18.59 21.26 1.91
C SER A 148 -18.85 19.94 2.63
N SER A 149 -19.36 19.99 3.86
CA SER A 149 -19.68 18.80 4.66
C SER A 149 -20.65 17.87 3.93
N LEU A 150 -20.41 16.57 4.04
CA LEU A 150 -21.29 15.55 3.50
C LEU A 150 -22.48 15.31 4.43
N ARG A 151 -23.63 15.07 3.82
CA ARG A 151 -24.84 14.63 4.53
C ARG A 151 -25.13 13.19 4.14
N ARG A 152 -24.72 12.25 4.99
CA ARG A 152 -24.84 10.81 4.78
C ARG A 152 -25.74 10.20 5.84
N GLN A 153 -26.29 9.03 5.55
CA GLN A 153 -26.96 8.20 6.56
C GLN A 153 -25.95 7.62 7.57
N SER A 154 -24.70 7.39 7.13
CA SER A 154 -23.60 7.00 8.02
C SER A 154 -23.28 8.12 9.02
N ARG A 155 -22.85 7.74 10.23
CA ARG A 155 -22.34 8.66 11.26
C ARG A 155 -20.88 9.08 11.02
N GLU A 156 -20.24 8.50 10.01
CA GLU A 156 -18.87 8.83 9.66
C GLU A 156 -18.77 10.25 9.08
N PRO A 157 -17.89 11.11 9.61
CA PRO A 157 -17.71 12.46 9.09
C PRO A 157 -17.07 12.43 7.70
N GLY A 158 -17.38 13.42 6.88
CA GLY A 158 -16.74 13.57 5.59
C GLY A 158 -17.09 14.90 4.92
N ALA A 159 -16.30 15.28 3.92
CA ALA A 159 -16.50 16.50 3.15
C ALA A 159 -16.09 16.37 1.69
N HIS A 160 -16.70 17.20 0.85
CA HIS A 160 -16.17 17.53 -0.48
C HIS A 160 -15.06 18.57 -0.38
N HIS A 161 -14.19 18.58 -1.40
CA HIS A 161 -13.41 19.76 -1.79
C HIS A 161 -14.01 20.30 -3.09
N ASN A 162 -14.56 21.51 -3.09
CA ASN A 162 -15.41 22.05 -4.15
C ASN A 162 -14.64 22.21 -5.47
N LYS A 163 -13.46 22.83 -5.45
CA LYS A 163 -12.55 22.94 -6.60
C LYS A 163 -12.26 21.59 -7.24
N TYR A 164 -11.85 20.59 -6.46
CA TYR A 164 -11.48 19.28 -7.01
C TYR A 164 -12.69 18.43 -7.41
N LYS A 165 -13.83 18.62 -6.75
CA LYS A 165 -15.11 18.05 -7.19
C LYS A 165 -15.51 18.56 -8.55
N GLU A 166 -15.41 19.87 -8.79
CA GLU A 166 -15.75 20.46 -10.08
C GLU A 166 -14.72 20.07 -11.16
N LYS A 167 -13.43 20.26 -10.87
CA LYS A 167 -12.34 20.08 -11.84
C LYS A 167 -12.12 18.63 -12.24
N TYR A 168 -12.19 17.70 -11.28
CA TYR A 168 -11.82 16.29 -11.47
C TYR A 168 -12.96 15.30 -11.20
N ARG A 169 -14.17 15.79 -10.91
CA ARG A 169 -15.34 14.94 -10.57
C ARG A 169 -15.11 14.06 -9.34
N LEU A 170 -14.20 14.48 -8.45
CA LEU A 170 -13.90 13.79 -7.20
C LEU A 170 -14.96 14.12 -6.15
N ASN A 171 -15.77 13.12 -5.79
CA ASN A 171 -16.72 13.23 -4.71
C ASN A 171 -16.11 12.68 -3.41
N ASP A 172 -16.59 13.17 -2.27
CA ASP A 172 -16.19 12.61 -0.97
C ASP A 172 -14.66 12.52 -0.79
N ILE A 173 -13.95 13.61 -1.07
CA ILE A 173 -12.48 13.61 -1.02
C ILE A 173 -12.01 13.31 0.40
N PHE A 174 -12.65 13.94 1.39
CA PHE A 174 -12.38 13.71 2.80
C PHE A 174 -13.37 12.65 3.33
N THR A 175 -13.00 11.37 3.22
CA THR A 175 -13.92 10.24 3.45
C THR A 175 -14.19 9.91 4.91
N HIS A 176 -13.27 10.26 5.80
CA HIS A 176 -13.30 9.88 7.23
C HIS A 176 -13.16 11.08 8.19
N ARG A 177 -13.14 12.31 7.67
CA ARG A 177 -12.93 13.56 8.41
C ARG A 177 -13.64 14.70 7.73
N ASP A 178 -14.11 15.68 8.49
CA ASP A 178 -14.73 16.88 7.96
C ASP A 178 -13.90 18.13 8.33
N PRO A 179 -13.08 18.66 7.40
CA PRO A 179 -12.26 19.85 7.63
C PRO A 179 -13.06 21.14 7.82
N ASN A 180 -14.39 21.13 7.73
CA ASN A 180 -15.21 22.23 8.27
C ASN A 180 -15.17 22.30 9.80
N THR A 181 -14.79 21.22 10.47
CA THR A 181 -14.57 21.23 11.92
C THR A 181 -13.13 21.68 12.24
N PRO A 182 -12.91 22.49 13.31
CA PRO A 182 -11.57 22.94 13.67
C PRO A 182 -10.57 21.79 13.91
N ALA A 183 -11.00 20.71 14.58
CA ALA A 183 -10.13 19.59 14.92
C ALA A 183 -9.61 18.82 13.69
N ASP A 184 -10.48 18.57 12.71
CA ASP A 184 -10.08 17.89 11.47
C ASP A 184 -9.33 18.83 10.53
N TYR A 185 -9.66 20.12 10.49
CA TYR A 185 -8.85 21.11 9.77
C TYR A 185 -7.40 21.12 10.27
N GLU A 186 -7.20 21.20 11.58
CA GLU A 186 -5.88 21.18 12.18
C GLU A 186 -5.14 19.86 11.93
N TYR A 187 -5.85 18.73 11.83
CA TYR A 187 -5.25 17.47 11.42
C TYR A 187 -4.61 17.59 10.03
N TYR A 188 -5.32 18.16 9.04
CA TYR A 188 -4.78 18.33 7.68
C TYR A 188 -3.64 19.34 7.65
N VAL A 189 -3.72 20.44 8.40
CA VAL A 189 -2.59 21.39 8.54
C VAL A 189 -1.33 20.68 9.06
N ARG A 190 -1.45 19.86 10.11
CA ARG A 190 -0.32 19.07 10.64
C ARG A 190 0.17 18.00 9.66
N ALA A 191 -0.74 17.36 8.92
CA ALA A 191 -0.40 16.36 7.90
C ALA A 191 0.39 17.00 6.74
N VAL A 192 -0.09 18.12 6.19
CA VAL A 192 0.61 18.89 5.15
C VAL A 192 1.97 19.37 5.64
N LYS A 193 2.07 19.90 6.87
CA LYS A 193 3.37 20.31 7.45
C LYS A 193 4.37 19.15 7.50
N ARG A 194 3.94 17.95 7.93
CA ARG A 194 4.80 16.75 7.95
C ARG A 194 5.23 16.33 6.54
N PHE A 195 4.31 16.36 5.58
CA PHE A 195 4.60 16.03 4.20
C PHE A 195 5.61 17.00 3.57
N ARG A 196 5.43 18.31 3.76
CA ARG A 196 6.42 19.33 3.36
C ARG A 196 7.80 19.08 3.97
N ASN A 197 7.86 18.70 5.24
CA ASN A 197 9.14 18.38 5.89
C ASN A 197 9.80 17.14 5.26
N ILE A 198 9.02 16.11 4.91
CA ILE A 198 9.51 14.96 4.17
C ILE A 198 10.05 15.39 2.81
N LEU A 199 9.29 16.15 2.01
CA LEU A 199 9.72 16.61 0.68
C LEU A 199 11.05 17.38 0.73
N LYS A 200 11.24 18.22 1.74
CA LYS A 200 12.48 18.99 1.95
C LYS A 200 13.67 18.15 2.44
N SER A 201 13.42 16.96 3.00
CA SER A 201 14.47 16.08 3.50
C SER A 201 15.33 15.56 2.36
N LYS A 202 16.63 15.32 2.61
CA LYS A 202 17.52 14.62 1.66
C LYS A 202 17.45 13.09 1.80
N GLU A 203 16.76 12.58 2.81
CA GLU A 203 16.61 11.15 3.08
C GLU A 203 15.75 10.46 2.02
N GLY A 204 15.92 9.15 1.81
CA GLY A 204 15.22 8.42 0.75
C GLY A 204 13.71 8.34 1.00
N LYS A 205 12.93 8.61 -0.05
CA LYS A 205 11.46 8.64 -0.01
C LYS A 205 10.88 7.64 -0.99
N LEU A 206 10.11 6.70 -0.48
CA LEU A 206 9.33 5.79 -1.31
C LEU A 206 7.88 6.25 -1.32
N PHE A 207 7.47 6.85 -2.43
CA PHE A 207 6.06 7.15 -2.69
C PHE A 207 5.36 5.89 -3.22
N VAL A 208 4.14 5.65 -2.74
CA VAL A 208 3.32 4.51 -3.16
C VAL A 208 1.92 5.00 -3.53
N ILE A 209 1.44 4.59 -4.70
CA ILE A 209 0.11 4.91 -5.22
C ILE A 209 -0.55 3.68 -5.82
N CYS A 210 -1.77 3.37 -5.37
CA CYS A 210 -2.64 2.41 -6.04
C CYS A 210 -3.85 3.15 -6.61
N CYS A 211 -4.12 2.99 -7.90
CA CYS A 211 -5.23 3.60 -8.61
C CYS A 211 -6.18 2.50 -9.11
N ARG A 212 -7.48 2.70 -8.93
CA ARG A 212 -8.50 1.85 -9.56
C ARG A 212 -8.56 2.08 -11.08
N GLU A 213 -9.17 1.15 -11.80
CA GLU A 213 -9.30 1.17 -13.27
C GLU A 213 -9.88 2.48 -13.82
N GLU A 214 -10.71 3.20 -13.04
CA GLU A 214 -11.28 4.49 -13.47
C GLU A 214 -10.25 5.62 -13.57
N ILE A 215 -9.07 5.44 -12.97
CA ILE A 215 -7.96 6.38 -13.04
C ILE A 215 -6.87 5.78 -13.91
N ASP A 216 -6.73 6.30 -15.13
CA ASP A 216 -5.60 6.00 -16.01
C ASP A 216 -4.32 6.65 -15.45
N ILE A 217 -3.68 5.92 -14.52
CA ILE A 217 -2.42 6.32 -13.90
C ILE A 217 -1.28 6.32 -14.92
N ALA A 218 -1.30 5.43 -15.93
CA ALA A 218 -0.24 5.37 -16.93
C ALA A 218 -0.10 6.70 -17.69
N LYS A 219 -1.23 7.34 -18.00
CA LYS A 219 -1.26 8.66 -18.65
C LYS A 219 -0.76 9.80 -17.76
N GLN A 220 -1.02 9.75 -16.46
CA GLN A 220 -0.69 10.86 -15.52
C GLN A 220 0.65 10.68 -14.81
N LEU A 221 1.20 9.47 -14.80
CA LEU A 221 2.42 9.13 -14.07
C LEU A 221 3.63 9.98 -14.49
N PRO A 222 3.90 10.25 -15.79
CA PRO A 222 5.04 11.07 -16.18
C PRO A 222 4.99 12.49 -15.59
N GLU A 223 3.80 13.10 -15.58
CA GLU A 223 3.60 14.44 -15.00
C GLU A 223 3.75 14.40 -13.48
N LEU A 224 3.21 13.38 -12.81
CA LEU A 224 3.34 13.22 -11.36
C LEU A 224 4.81 13.03 -10.93
N VAL A 225 5.58 12.21 -11.65
CA VAL A 225 7.01 12.00 -11.38
C VAL A 225 7.80 13.30 -11.61
N THR A 226 7.50 14.02 -12.69
CA THR A 226 8.12 15.32 -12.98
C THR A 226 7.79 16.35 -11.90
N GLU A 227 6.54 16.41 -11.45
CA GLU A 227 6.17 17.32 -10.38
C GLU A 227 6.89 16.94 -9.08
N LEU A 228 6.93 15.66 -8.70
CA LEU A 228 7.70 15.22 -7.52
C LEU A 228 9.18 15.62 -7.59
N SER A 229 9.82 15.53 -8.76
CA SER A 229 11.23 15.90 -8.91
C SER A 229 11.49 17.41 -8.78
N HIS A 230 10.49 18.25 -9.02
CA HIS A 230 10.58 19.68 -8.71
C HIS A 230 10.51 19.98 -7.21
N HIS A 231 9.91 19.10 -6.41
CA HIS A 231 9.63 19.35 -4.98
C HIS A 231 10.50 18.53 -4.02
N THR A 232 11.16 17.47 -4.48
CA THR A 232 12.02 16.63 -3.64
C THR A 232 13.13 15.96 -4.43
N THR A 233 14.19 15.58 -3.73
CA THR A 233 15.26 14.72 -4.23
C THR A 233 15.20 13.34 -3.58
N ASN A 234 16.02 12.40 -4.04
CA ASN A 234 16.22 11.07 -3.44
C ASN A 234 14.88 10.37 -3.18
N PHE A 235 14.15 10.11 -4.25
CA PHE A 235 12.83 9.51 -4.16
C PHE A 235 12.59 8.47 -5.25
N TYR A 236 11.64 7.59 -4.97
CA TYR A 236 11.13 6.63 -5.92
C TYR A 236 9.61 6.53 -5.83
N LEU A 237 8.92 6.38 -6.96
CA LEU A 237 7.46 6.21 -7.03
C LEU A 237 7.09 4.79 -7.48
N LEU A 238 6.47 4.02 -6.59
CA LEU A 238 5.80 2.76 -6.91
C LEU A 238 4.31 3.01 -7.21
N ALA A 239 3.93 2.81 -8.46
CA ALA A 239 2.54 2.94 -8.92
C ALA A 239 1.94 1.58 -9.27
N PHE A 240 0.67 1.39 -8.91
CA PHE A 240 -0.13 0.21 -9.21
C PHE A 240 -1.45 0.62 -9.88
N ALA A 241 -1.68 0.18 -11.10
CA ALA A 241 -2.95 0.25 -11.80
C ALA A 241 -3.75 -1.04 -11.50
N LEU A 242 -4.78 -0.92 -10.67
CA LEU A 242 -5.64 -2.05 -10.32
C LEU A 242 -6.54 -2.40 -11.50
N GLN A 243 -6.56 -3.68 -11.86
CA GLN A 243 -7.48 -4.27 -12.83
C GLN A 243 -8.67 -4.91 -12.11
N LYS A 244 -9.69 -5.29 -12.89
CA LYS A 244 -10.82 -6.06 -12.35
C LYS A 244 -10.33 -7.39 -11.77
N PRO A 245 -10.90 -7.86 -10.65
CA PRO A 245 -10.48 -9.11 -10.05
C PRO A 245 -10.67 -10.31 -10.99
N ALA A 246 -9.67 -11.17 -11.03
CA ALA A 246 -9.72 -12.44 -11.76
C ALA A 246 -8.80 -13.46 -11.07
N TYR A 247 -7.56 -13.59 -11.56
CA TYR A 247 -6.49 -14.35 -10.92
C TYR A 247 -5.36 -13.40 -10.58
N LEU A 248 -4.71 -13.64 -9.44
CA LEU A 248 -3.63 -12.78 -8.97
C LEU A 248 -2.52 -12.69 -10.02
N GLN A 249 -2.31 -11.50 -10.56
CA GLN A 249 -1.27 -11.20 -11.54
C GLN A 249 -0.67 -9.83 -11.25
N LEU A 250 0.65 -9.74 -11.32
CA LEU A 250 1.38 -8.49 -11.30
C LEU A 250 2.28 -8.42 -12.54
N GLU A 251 2.09 -7.39 -13.36
CA GLU A 251 2.89 -7.13 -14.54
C GLU A 251 3.48 -5.74 -14.43
N ARG A 252 4.76 -5.56 -14.79
CA ARG A 252 5.33 -4.23 -14.87
C ARG A 252 4.99 -3.63 -16.24
N ILE A 253 4.31 -2.50 -16.24
CA ILE A 253 3.89 -1.79 -17.47
C ILE A 253 5.00 -0.87 -17.96
N SER A 254 5.65 -0.16 -17.05
CA SER A 254 6.72 0.77 -17.37
C SER A 254 7.61 1.04 -16.15
N SER A 255 8.81 1.53 -16.42
CA SER A 255 9.77 1.95 -15.41
C SER A 255 10.60 3.11 -15.94
N GLY A 256 11.17 3.88 -15.02
CA GLY A 256 12.14 4.94 -15.30
C GLY A 256 13.08 5.10 -14.11
N GLU A 257 13.89 6.15 -14.14
CA GLU A 257 14.90 6.41 -13.11
C GLU A 257 14.31 6.41 -11.68
N ASN A 258 13.20 7.12 -11.49
CA ASN A 258 12.58 7.32 -10.18
C ASN A 258 11.16 6.71 -10.07
N TYR A 259 10.79 5.76 -10.94
CA TYR A 259 9.46 5.14 -10.85
C TYR A 259 9.33 3.74 -11.46
N SER A 260 8.37 2.97 -10.96
CA SER A 260 7.82 1.79 -11.64
C SER A 260 6.31 1.83 -11.61
N LEU A 261 5.70 1.44 -12.72
CA LEU A 261 4.27 1.20 -12.85
C LEU A 261 4.00 -0.28 -13.03
N TYR A 262 3.09 -0.81 -12.22
CA TYR A 262 2.61 -2.17 -12.34
C TYR A 262 1.11 -2.21 -12.64
N SER A 263 0.68 -3.16 -13.45
CA SER A 263 -0.69 -3.62 -13.54
C SER A 263 -0.89 -4.71 -12.49
N LEU A 264 -1.86 -4.53 -11.59
CA LEU A 264 -2.22 -5.52 -10.57
C LEU A 264 -3.64 -6.01 -10.83
N THR A 265 -3.77 -7.26 -11.26
CA THR A 265 -5.03 -7.99 -11.27
C THR A 265 -5.15 -8.72 -9.94
N PRO A 266 -6.04 -8.29 -9.03
CA PRO A 266 -6.23 -8.96 -7.75
C PRO A 266 -7.05 -10.25 -7.93
N GLU A 267 -6.96 -11.18 -6.98
CA GLU A 267 -7.86 -12.33 -6.90
C GLU A 267 -9.17 -12.01 -6.18
N SER A 268 -9.21 -10.90 -5.42
CA SER A 268 -10.39 -10.49 -4.68
C SER A 268 -10.79 -9.04 -4.94
N GLU A 269 -12.08 -8.74 -4.71
CA GLU A 269 -12.60 -7.39 -4.84
C GLU A 269 -12.04 -6.47 -3.74
N GLU A 270 -11.48 -5.34 -4.15
CA GLU A 270 -11.34 -4.16 -3.29
C GLU A 270 -12.74 -3.54 -3.16
N ARG A 271 -13.48 -3.89 -2.10
CA ARG A 271 -14.91 -3.55 -1.93
C ARG A 271 -15.19 -2.05 -1.69
N PHE A 272 -14.45 -1.14 -2.32
CA PHE A 272 -14.50 0.30 -2.05
C PHE A 272 -14.27 0.69 -0.58
N THR A 273 -13.79 -0.25 0.24
CA THR A 273 -13.52 -0.06 1.68
C THR A 273 -12.07 0.26 1.97
N GLY A 274 -11.22 0.35 0.94
CA GLY A 274 -9.79 0.55 1.07
C GLY A 274 -9.05 -0.69 1.54
N LYS A 275 -9.56 -1.89 1.23
CA LYS A 275 -8.92 -3.16 1.57
C LYS A 275 -9.36 -4.27 0.62
N PHE A 276 -8.47 -5.21 0.38
CA PHE A 276 -8.81 -6.48 -0.25
C PHE A 276 -9.36 -7.45 0.80
N SER A 277 -10.24 -8.36 0.38
CA SER A 277 -10.63 -9.49 1.23
C SER A 277 -9.54 -10.57 1.27
N SER A 278 -8.74 -10.70 0.22
CA SER A 278 -7.56 -11.54 0.22
C SER A 278 -6.32 -10.78 0.70
N LEU A 279 -5.60 -11.36 1.64
CA LEU A 279 -4.29 -10.86 2.05
C LEU A 279 -3.25 -11.00 0.93
N THR A 280 -3.40 -11.98 0.02
CA THR A 280 -2.43 -12.19 -1.06
C THR A 280 -2.33 -10.98 -1.98
N ASP A 281 -3.46 -10.32 -2.26
CA ASP A 281 -3.52 -9.09 -3.06
C ASP A 281 -2.69 -7.95 -2.43
N GLU A 282 -2.80 -7.80 -1.10
CA GLU A 282 -2.02 -6.81 -0.34
C GLU A 282 -0.54 -7.19 -0.26
N MET A 283 -0.21 -8.48 -0.12
CA MET A 283 1.16 -8.98 -0.06
C MET A 283 1.94 -8.69 -1.34
N VAL A 284 1.29 -8.69 -2.51
CA VAL A 284 1.95 -8.35 -3.77
C VAL A 284 2.43 -6.89 -3.76
N ILE A 285 1.60 -5.95 -3.30
CA ILE A 285 1.99 -4.54 -3.14
C ILE A 285 3.16 -4.43 -2.16
N ILE A 286 3.04 -5.08 -0.99
CA ILE A 286 4.06 -5.04 0.05
C ILE A 286 5.38 -5.66 -0.42
N SER A 287 5.34 -6.73 -1.22
CA SER A 287 6.57 -7.34 -1.75
C SER A 287 7.42 -6.36 -2.56
N LYS A 288 6.79 -5.40 -3.26
CA LYS A 288 7.48 -4.34 -3.99
C LYS A 288 7.94 -3.20 -3.10
N VAL A 289 7.24 -2.92 -2.01
CA VAL A 289 7.72 -1.96 -1.01
C VAL A 289 8.95 -2.50 -0.28
N LEU A 290 8.91 -3.79 0.10
CA LEU A 290 9.98 -4.48 0.82
C LEU A 290 11.17 -4.86 -0.06
N SER A 291 11.12 -4.63 -1.38
CA SER A 291 12.28 -4.80 -2.25
C SER A 291 13.25 -3.61 -2.19
N PHE A 292 12.89 -2.53 -1.50
CA PHE A 292 13.78 -1.40 -1.23
C PHE A 292 14.53 -1.60 0.09
N ASN A 293 15.67 -0.95 0.24
CA ASN A 293 16.40 -0.92 1.50
C ASN A 293 15.71 0.04 2.49
N LEU A 294 14.96 -0.50 3.45
CA LEU A 294 14.14 0.28 4.39
C LEU A 294 14.90 0.57 5.70
N GLU A 295 15.00 1.84 6.06
CA GLU A 295 15.59 2.36 7.32
C GLU A 295 14.59 3.28 8.04
N LEU A 296 13.47 2.68 8.49
CA LEU A 296 12.28 3.38 9.01
C LEU A 296 12.32 3.73 10.50
#